data_AF-A0A1C6HYD3-F1
#
_entry.id   AF-A0A1C6HYD3-F1
#
_cell.length_a   1.000
_cell.length_b   1.000
_cell.length_c   1.000
_cell.angle_alpha   90.00
_cell.angle_beta   90.00
_cell.angle_gamma   90.00
#
_symmetry.space_group_name_H-M   'P 1'
#
loop_
_entity.id
_entity.type
_entity.pdbx_description
1 polymer ?
#
loop_
_entity_poly.entity_id
_entity_poly.type
_entity_poly.pdbx_seq_one_letter_code
_entity_poly.pdbx_strand_id
1 'polypeptide(L)'
;MVSVITAKKDDILQTCSLDSMFLHYYLGYPMENFNADNFTGQNQIAFKGYSNIKESENLVRKVINRPPVKGIDYSNNIYCFIGIHLASPEIQIKEIDEKFNSFSLKNKFALSLIFKNYDDRLRNTYDEFEDDPYHFLLNLLFKSSKLSKDDENKVFDLLVNNNSADAIDIAMYDKLSRKFTAFKYNNMSSVELIKNIFYNFLDAIKHLTNNRRKNHTVFEINDEYDVQDLSYLILRSIFINLEFENPHFKIGGTNSKVDLMIENEGIDIELKMIKAKDKDEKDFIKQLKIDFIDYAAWNELKDLIVFVYDPFNKTTNRNNFYSLEGQKTIRNVTYNVHIIVSN
;
A
#
# COMPACT_ATOMS: atom_id res chain seq x y z
N MET A 1 -12.10 -2.28 8.45
CA MET A 1 -12.19 -1.65 7.11
C MET A 1 -11.67 -2.56 6.02
N VAL A 2 -10.34 -2.80 5.93
CA VAL A 2 -9.71 -3.56 4.83
C VAL A 2 -10.38 -4.93 4.60
N SER A 3 -10.58 -5.72 5.66
CA SER A 3 -11.20 -7.06 5.55
C SER A 3 -12.62 -7.05 4.97
N VAL A 4 -13.44 -6.04 5.29
CA VAL A 4 -14.82 -5.93 4.81
C VAL A 4 -14.86 -5.54 3.34
N ILE A 5 -14.03 -4.57 2.94
CA ILE A 5 -13.93 -4.15 1.54
C ILE A 5 -13.37 -5.28 0.67
N THR A 6 -12.35 -6.00 1.16
CA THR A 6 -11.81 -7.17 0.45
C THR A 6 -12.89 -8.22 0.25
N ALA A 7 -13.64 -8.58 1.31
CA ALA A 7 -14.74 -9.55 1.19
C ALA A 7 -15.82 -9.08 0.19
N LYS A 8 -16.17 -7.78 0.20
CA LYS A 8 -17.17 -7.24 -0.72
C LYS A 8 -16.68 -7.17 -2.16
N LYS A 9 -15.42 -6.81 -2.36
CA LYS A 9 -14.75 -6.88 -3.67
C LYS A 9 -14.81 -8.30 -4.22
N ASP A 10 -14.47 -9.29 -3.41
CA ASP A 10 -14.47 -10.70 -3.83
C ASP A 10 -15.89 -11.20 -4.16
N ASP A 11 -16.90 -10.77 -3.39
CA ASP A 11 -18.33 -11.03 -3.65
C ASP A 11 -18.74 -10.50 -5.03
N ILE A 12 -18.47 -9.22 -5.32
CA ILE A 12 -18.79 -8.60 -6.62
C ILE A 12 -18.05 -9.29 -7.77
N LEU A 13 -16.75 -9.59 -7.61
CA LEU A 13 -15.95 -10.18 -8.68
C LEU A 13 -16.42 -11.58 -9.10
N GLN A 14 -17.19 -12.27 -8.25
CA GLN A 14 -17.75 -13.60 -8.53
C GLN A 14 -19.14 -13.55 -9.19
N THR A 15 -19.83 -12.41 -9.20
CA THR A 15 -21.17 -12.30 -9.80
C THR A 15 -21.10 -12.14 -11.32
N CYS A 16 -22.11 -12.66 -12.02
CA CYS A 16 -22.28 -12.45 -13.46
C CYS A 16 -23.14 -11.20 -13.73
N SER A 17 -22.58 -10.02 -13.46
CA SER A 17 -23.28 -8.73 -13.52
C SER A 17 -22.38 -7.63 -14.10
N LEU A 18 -22.97 -6.54 -14.61
CA LEU A 18 -22.19 -5.49 -15.31
C LEU A 18 -21.28 -4.69 -14.37
N ASP A 19 -21.62 -4.56 -13.09
CA ASP A 19 -20.77 -3.98 -12.06
C ASP A 19 -19.53 -4.85 -11.79
N SER A 20 -19.68 -6.18 -11.80
CA SER A 20 -18.56 -7.12 -11.81
C SER A 20 -17.68 -6.91 -13.05
N MET A 21 -18.27 -6.82 -14.25
CA MET A 21 -17.50 -6.61 -15.49
C MET A 21 -16.73 -5.29 -15.47
N PHE A 22 -17.37 -4.22 -14.99
CA PHE A 22 -16.71 -2.94 -14.76
C PHE A 22 -15.51 -3.07 -13.82
N LEU A 23 -15.68 -3.78 -12.70
CA LEU A 23 -14.62 -3.95 -11.71
C LEU A 23 -13.45 -4.80 -12.24
N HIS A 24 -13.74 -5.88 -12.96
CA HIS A 24 -12.73 -6.68 -13.67
C HIS A 24 -11.97 -5.83 -14.68
N TYR A 25 -12.67 -5.01 -15.49
CA TYR A 25 -12.05 -4.12 -16.46
C TYR A 25 -11.14 -3.08 -15.80
N TYR A 26 -11.65 -2.41 -14.75
CA TYR A 26 -10.91 -1.40 -13.99
C TYR A 26 -9.64 -1.98 -13.35
N LEU A 27 -9.72 -3.19 -12.79
CA LEU A 27 -8.60 -3.86 -12.12
C LEU A 27 -7.65 -4.57 -13.09
N GLY A 28 -8.01 -4.70 -14.37
CA GLY A 28 -7.26 -5.46 -15.36
C GLY A 28 -7.29 -6.98 -15.12
N TYR A 29 -8.36 -7.48 -14.51
CA TYR A 29 -8.53 -8.92 -14.27
C TYR A 29 -9.11 -9.62 -15.49
N PRO A 30 -8.69 -10.88 -15.76
CA PRO A 30 -9.19 -11.63 -16.91
C PRO A 30 -10.66 -12.02 -16.73
N MET A 31 -11.44 -11.97 -17.82
CA MET A 31 -12.87 -12.30 -17.84
C MET A 31 -13.18 -13.65 -18.51
N GLU A 32 -12.20 -14.55 -18.64
CA GLU A 32 -12.33 -15.83 -19.37
C GLU A 32 -13.44 -16.75 -18.82
N ASN A 33 -13.80 -16.58 -17.54
CA ASN A 33 -14.85 -17.37 -16.88
C ASN A 33 -16.28 -16.84 -17.14
N PHE A 34 -16.42 -15.73 -17.87
CA PHE A 34 -17.72 -15.12 -18.17
C PHE A 34 -18.06 -15.27 -19.65
N ASN A 35 -19.33 -15.58 -19.95
CA ASN A 35 -19.84 -15.69 -21.31
C ASN A 35 -20.88 -14.58 -21.59
N ALA A 36 -20.84 -14.03 -22.81
CA ALA A 36 -21.82 -13.07 -23.32
C ALA A 36 -23.26 -13.61 -23.23
N ASP A 37 -23.47 -14.91 -23.34
CA ASP A 37 -24.79 -15.56 -23.24
C ASP A 37 -25.46 -15.36 -21.87
N ASN A 38 -24.68 -15.05 -20.84
CA ASN A 38 -25.20 -14.77 -19.51
C ASN A 38 -25.86 -13.38 -19.41
N PHE A 39 -25.66 -12.53 -20.42
CA PHE A 39 -26.26 -11.20 -20.52
C PHE A 39 -27.33 -11.21 -21.59
N THR A 40 -28.27 -10.25 -21.55
CA THR A 40 -29.33 -10.13 -22.56
C THR A 40 -29.45 -8.71 -23.09
N GLY A 41 -29.88 -8.59 -24.35
CA GLY A 41 -30.10 -7.30 -25.01
C GLY A 41 -28.86 -6.40 -24.99
N GLN A 42 -29.03 -5.15 -24.59
CA GLN A 42 -27.95 -4.16 -24.54
C GLN A 42 -26.82 -4.52 -23.55
N ASN A 43 -27.09 -5.38 -22.55
CA ASN A 43 -26.07 -5.81 -21.60
C ASN A 43 -25.04 -6.75 -22.23
N GLN A 44 -25.40 -7.48 -23.30
CA GLN A 44 -24.44 -8.26 -24.08
C GLN A 44 -23.43 -7.36 -24.78
N ILE A 45 -23.89 -6.23 -25.31
CA ILE A 45 -23.02 -5.22 -25.93
C ILE A 45 -22.11 -4.62 -24.87
N ALA A 46 -22.64 -4.29 -23.70
CA ALA A 46 -21.84 -3.77 -22.59
C ALA A 46 -20.74 -4.77 -22.16
N PHE A 47 -21.09 -6.06 -22.03
CA PHE A 47 -20.13 -7.12 -21.73
C PHE A 47 -19.01 -7.21 -22.79
N LYS A 48 -19.35 -7.15 -24.08
CA LYS A 48 -18.36 -7.13 -25.16
C LYS A 48 -17.37 -5.98 -24.99
N GLY A 49 -17.86 -4.79 -24.64
CA GLY A 49 -17.01 -3.62 -24.39
C GLY A 49 -16.01 -3.85 -23.26
N TYR A 50 -16.46 -4.38 -22.12
CA TYR A 50 -15.58 -4.77 -21.02
C TYR A 50 -14.62 -5.92 -21.39
N SER A 51 -15.00 -6.77 -22.33
CA SER A 51 -14.12 -7.82 -22.86
C SER A 51 -13.15 -7.31 -23.96
N ASN A 52 -13.08 -6.00 -24.19
CA ASN A 52 -12.32 -5.37 -25.29
C ASN A 52 -12.73 -5.87 -26.69
N ILE A 53 -13.97 -6.33 -26.84
CA ILE A 53 -14.55 -6.77 -28.12
C ILE A 53 -15.42 -5.64 -28.68
N LYS A 54 -15.13 -5.22 -29.91
CA LYS A 54 -15.95 -4.22 -30.62
C LYS A 54 -17.22 -4.83 -31.17
N GLU A 55 -18.32 -4.10 -31.05
CA GLU A 55 -19.62 -4.43 -31.64
C GLU A 55 -19.84 -3.66 -32.94
N SER A 56 -20.79 -4.09 -33.78
CA SER A 56 -21.12 -3.31 -34.98
C SER A 56 -21.63 -1.91 -34.65
N GLU A 57 -21.10 -0.89 -35.34
CA GLU A 57 -21.48 0.53 -35.19
C GLU A 57 -23.00 0.71 -35.30
N ASN A 58 -23.63 -0.04 -36.20
CA ASN A 58 -25.07 0.05 -36.44
C ASN A 58 -25.90 -0.43 -35.24
N LEU A 59 -25.46 -1.51 -34.55
CA LEU A 59 -26.11 -1.99 -33.33
C LEU A 59 -25.88 -1.03 -32.15
N VAL A 60 -24.66 -0.51 -32.00
CA VAL A 60 -24.33 0.46 -30.95
C VAL A 60 -25.17 1.73 -31.10
N ARG A 61 -25.20 2.33 -32.30
CA ARG A 61 -26.03 3.51 -32.60
C ARG A 61 -27.52 3.25 -32.39
N LYS A 62 -28.01 2.05 -32.70
CA LYS A 62 -29.42 1.68 -32.47
C LYS A 62 -29.76 1.68 -30.98
N VAL A 63 -28.84 1.27 -30.10
CA VAL A 63 -29.05 1.32 -28.65
C VAL A 63 -28.95 2.75 -28.13
N ILE A 64 -27.92 3.49 -28.55
CA ILE A 64 -27.67 4.86 -28.11
C ILE A 64 -28.81 5.82 -28.49
N ASN A 65 -29.30 5.71 -29.72
CA ASN A 65 -30.37 6.59 -30.25
C ASN A 65 -31.78 6.12 -29.89
N ARG A 66 -31.92 5.04 -29.10
CA ARG A 66 -33.23 4.55 -28.69
C ARG A 66 -33.87 5.58 -27.74
N PRO A 67 -35.09 6.07 -28.03
CA PRO A 67 -35.75 7.02 -27.16
C PRO A 67 -36.03 6.38 -25.78
N PRO A 68 -35.94 7.15 -24.68
CA PRO A 68 -36.23 6.65 -23.34
C PRO A 68 -37.66 6.10 -23.26
N VAL A 69 -37.83 4.95 -22.63
CA VAL A 69 -39.15 4.36 -22.35
C VAL A 69 -39.45 4.58 -20.87
N LYS A 70 -40.50 5.36 -20.57
CA LYS A 70 -40.83 5.78 -19.18
C LYS A 70 -39.66 6.46 -18.47
N GLY A 71 -38.87 7.26 -19.21
CA GLY A 71 -37.68 7.95 -18.67
C GLY A 71 -36.46 7.05 -18.46
N ILE A 72 -36.51 5.79 -18.90
CA ILE A 72 -35.40 4.84 -18.81
C ILE A 72 -34.77 4.66 -20.19
N ASP A 73 -33.47 4.92 -20.29
CA ASP A 73 -32.62 4.63 -21.43
C ASP A 73 -31.39 3.79 -21.00
N TYR A 74 -30.47 3.52 -21.93
CA TYR A 74 -29.29 2.70 -21.65
C TYR A 74 -28.31 3.34 -20.65
N SER A 75 -28.39 4.65 -20.43
CA SER A 75 -27.52 5.42 -19.55
C SER A 75 -27.95 5.42 -18.08
N ASN A 76 -29.18 5.00 -17.78
CA ASN A 76 -29.66 4.89 -16.39
C ASN A 76 -28.81 3.91 -15.55
N ASN A 77 -28.18 2.92 -16.18
CA ASN A 77 -27.19 2.07 -15.55
C ASN A 77 -25.79 2.45 -16.06
N ILE A 78 -24.99 3.06 -15.20
CA ILE A 78 -23.63 3.53 -15.53
C ILE A 78 -22.73 2.41 -16.07
N TYR A 79 -22.86 1.19 -15.56
CA TYR A 79 -22.07 0.05 -16.02
C TYR A 79 -22.49 -0.37 -17.44
N CYS A 80 -23.78 -0.29 -17.76
CA CYS A 80 -24.28 -0.53 -19.12
C CYS A 80 -23.78 0.55 -20.08
N PHE A 81 -23.89 1.82 -19.67
CA PHE A 81 -23.41 2.98 -20.41
C PHE A 81 -21.94 2.85 -20.80
N ILE A 82 -21.06 2.67 -19.81
CA ILE A 82 -19.62 2.56 -20.01
C ILE A 82 -19.31 1.38 -20.94
N GLY A 83 -19.89 0.21 -20.69
CA GLY A 83 -19.65 -0.98 -21.50
C GLY A 83 -20.06 -0.78 -22.97
N ILE A 84 -21.21 -0.16 -23.25
CA ILE A 84 -21.65 0.10 -24.62
C ILE A 84 -20.70 1.04 -25.35
N HIS A 85 -20.23 2.10 -24.68
CA HIS A 85 -19.27 3.04 -25.26
C HIS A 85 -17.88 2.40 -25.47
N LEU A 86 -17.47 1.47 -24.60
CA LEU A 86 -16.26 0.66 -24.82
C LEU A 86 -16.40 -0.29 -26.02
N ALA A 87 -17.59 -0.85 -26.24
CA ALA A 87 -17.88 -1.73 -27.38
C ALA A 87 -17.97 -0.97 -28.71
N SER A 88 -18.16 0.34 -28.68
CA SER A 88 -18.27 1.18 -29.88
C SER A 88 -16.97 1.17 -30.69
N PRO A 89 -17.02 0.91 -32.02
CA PRO A 89 -15.87 1.09 -32.91
C PRO A 89 -15.30 2.51 -32.87
N GLU A 90 -16.18 3.51 -32.93
CA GLU A 90 -15.84 4.92 -32.74
C GLU A 90 -16.43 5.43 -31.43
N ILE A 91 -15.62 6.12 -30.61
CA ILE A 91 -16.09 6.69 -29.34
C ILE A 91 -17.09 7.80 -29.62
N GLN A 92 -18.30 7.67 -29.07
CA GLN A 92 -19.41 8.60 -29.26
C GLN A 92 -19.27 9.78 -28.27
N ILE A 93 -18.25 10.62 -28.48
CA ILE A 93 -17.85 11.68 -27.53
C ILE A 93 -19.01 12.64 -27.21
N LYS A 94 -19.82 13.00 -28.21
CA LYS A 94 -20.92 13.93 -28.03
C LYS A 94 -21.94 13.41 -27.01
N GLU A 95 -22.33 12.15 -27.14
CA GLU A 95 -23.29 11.48 -26.27
C GLU A 95 -22.71 11.27 -24.86
N ILE A 96 -21.41 10.99 -24.76
CA ILE A 96 -20.72 10.91 -23.46
C ILE A 96 -20.67 12.27 -22.78
N ASP A 97 -20.40 13.35 -23.52
CA ASP A 97 -20.36 14.71 -22.99
C ASP A 97 -21.72 15.20 -22.48
N GLU A 98 -22.79 14.94 -23.23
CA GLU A 98 -24.16 15.27 -22.84
C GLU A 98 -24.54 14.53 -21.54
N LYS A 99 -24.27 13.23 -21.46
CA LYS A 99 -24.61 12.42 -20.27
C LYS A 99 -23.72 12.73 -19.07
N PHE A 100 -22.43 12.98 -19.26
CA PHE A 100 -21.50 13.33 -18.18
C PHE A 100 -22.01 14.54 -17.39
N ASN A 101 -22.55 15.55 -18.05
CA ASN A 101 -23.09 16.74 -17.37
C ASN A 101 -24.27 16.38 -16.44
N SER A 102 -25.11 15.43 -16.85
CA SER A 102 -26.30 15.01 -16.10
C SER A 102 -26.05 13.98 -14.99
N PHE A 103 -24.87 13.35 -14.96
CA PHE A 103 -24.57 12.28 -14.02
C PHE A 103 -24.35 12.77 -12.58
N SER A 104 -24.62 11.90 -11.61
CA SER A 104 -24.18 12.08 -10.22
C SER A 104 -22.66 12.10 -10.15
N LEU A 105 -22.11 12.64 -9.06
CA LEU A 105 -20.67 12.74 -8.88
C LEU A 105 -19.99 11.35 -8.88
N LYS A 106 -20.64 10.37 -8.25
CA LYS A 106 -20.24 8.95 -8.28
C LYS A 106 -20.14 8.40 -9.71
N ASN A 107 -21.12 8.68 -10.57
CA ASN A 107 -21.11 8.21 -11.96
C ASN A 107 -20.10 8.95 -12.83
N LYS A 108 -19.88 10.26 -12.58
CA LYS A 108 -18.79 11.01 -13.22
C LYS A 108 -17.43 10.41 -12.85
N PHE A 109 -17.24 10.02 -11.58
CA PHE A 109 -16.06 9.29 -11.13
C PHE A 109 -15.91 7.95 -11.86
N ALA A 110 -16.95 7.12 -11.91
CA ALA A 110 -16.90 5.84 -12.63
C ALA A 110 -16.49 6.00 -14.10
N LEU A 111 -17.02 7.02 -14.79
CA LEU A 111 -16.65 7.33 -16.16
C LEU A 111 -15.17 7.75 -16.29
N SER A 112 -14.70 8.59 -15.36
CA SER A 112 -13.31 9.09 -15.33
C SER A 112 -12.27 7.98 -15.13
N LEU A 113 -12.63 6.87 -14.49
CA LEU A 113 -11.76 5.72 -14.31
C LEU A 113 -11.44 5.02 -15.65
N ILE A 114 -12.33 5.14 -16.64
CA ILE A 114 -12.25 4.43 -17.91
C ILE A 114 -11.81 5.37 -19.05
N PHE A 115 -12.40 6.55 -19.13
CA PHE A 115 -12.17 7.50 -20.21
C PHE A 115 -11.33 8.67 -19.71
N LYS A 116 -10.02 8.66 -20.04
CA LYS A 116 -9.01 9.60 -19.51
C LYS A 116 -9.39 11.07 -19.60
N ASN A 117 -10.00 11.51 -20.72
CA ASN A 117 -10.40 12.92 -20.91
C ASN A 117 -11.44 13.40 -19.88
N TYR A 118 -12.15 12.49 -19.22
CA TYR A 118 -13.14 12.81 -18.18
C TYR A 118 -12.53 12.87 -16.78
N ASP A 119 -11.29 12.39 -16.56
CA ASP A 119 -10.55 12.62 -15.31
C ASP A 119 -10.25 14.10 -15.13
N ASP A 120 -9.68 14.74 -16.17
CA ASP A 120 -9.40 16.18 -16.14
C ASP A 120 -10.68 17.01 -15.94
N ARG A 121 -11.75 16.63 -16.64
CA ARG A 121 -13.04 17.31 -16.51
C ARG A 121 -13.62 17.16 -15.10
N LEU A 122 -13.59 15.95 -14.54
CA LEU A 122 -14.04 15.71 -13.16
C LEU A 122 -13.24 16.54 -12.15
N ARG A 123 -11.91 16.59 -12.27
CA ARG A 123 -11.05 17.41 -11.40
C ARG A 123 -11.41 18.89 -11.42
N ASN A 124 -11.86 19.39 -12.55
CA ASN A 124 -12.22 20.80 -12.72
C ASN A 124 -13.65 21.13 -12.27
N THR A 125 -14.56 20.14 -12.22
CA THR A 125 -15.98 20.39 -11.94
C THR A 125 -16.48 19.79 -10.62
N TYR A 126 -15.73 18.91 -9.95
CA TYR A 126 -16.24 18.21 -8.76
C TYR A 126 -16.54 19.14 -7.59
N ASP A 127 -15.86 20.29 -7.50
CA ASP A 127 -16.11 21.29 -6.45
C ASP A 127 -17.52 21.90 -6.53
N GLU A 128 -18.22 21.79 -7.67
CA GLU A 128 -19.63 22.22 -7.81
C GLU A 128 -20.63 21.36 -7.00
N PHE A 129 -20.17 20.24 -6.43
CA PHE A 129 -20.99 19.23 -5.76
C PHE A 129 -20.69 19.14 -4.25
N GLU A 130 -20.50 20.26 -3.55
CA GLU A 130 -20.07 20.30 -2.13
C GLU A 130 -20.96 19.47 -1.19
N ASP A 131 -22.26 19.37 -1.49
CA ASP A 131 -23.23 18.60 -0.70
C ASP A 131 -23.23 17.09 -1.02
N ASP A 132 -22.55 16.64 -2.08
CA ASP A 132 -22.49 15.23 -2.47
C ASP A 132 -21.46 14.48 -1.59
N PRO A 133 -21.81 13.32 -0.99
CA PRO A 133 -20.86 12.55 -0.20
C PRO A 133 -19.56 12.18 -0.93
N TYR A 134 -19.59 12.02 -2.26
CA TYR A 134 -18.41 11.75 -3.07
C TYR A 134 -17.47 12.95 -3.20
N HIS A 135 -17.92 14.18 -2.90
CA HIS A 135 -17.06 15.37 -2.92
C HIS A 135 -15.92 15.22 -1.93
N PHE A 136 -16.22 14.76 -0.71
CA PHE A 136 -15.20 14.48 0.30
C PHE A 136 -14.17 13.46 -0.19
N LEU A 137 -14.61 12.37 -0.82
CA LEU A 137 -13.73 11.32 -1.34
C LEU A 137 -12.85 11.83 -2.49
N LEU A 138 -13.42 12.62 -3.40
CA LEU A 138 -12.67 13.23 -4.50
C LEU A 138 -11.71 14.32 -4.01
N ASN A 139 -12.08 15.08 -2.99
CA ASN A 139 -11.18 16.03 -2.34
C ASN A 139 -9.96 15.31 -1.73
N LEU A 140 -10.19 14.20 -1.02
CA LEU A 140 -9.12 13.33 -0.55
C LEU A 140 -8.27 12.79 -1.71
N LEU A 141 -8.90 12.35 -2.80
CA LEU A 141 -8.21 11.76 -3.96
C LEU A 141 -7.41 12.78 -4.77
N PHE A 142 -7.85 14.03 -4.87
CA PHE A 142 -7.25 15.03 -5.75
C PHE A 142 -6.39 16.06 -5.03
N LYS A 143 -6.77 16.50 -3.82
CA LYS A 143 -6.11 17.62 -3.12
C LYS A 143 -5.29 17.19 -1.89
N SER A 144 -5.68 16.13 -1.18
CA SER A 144 -4.99 15.75 0.07
C SER A 144 -3.69 14.97 -0.14
N SER A 145 -2.66 15.25 0.67
CA SER A 145 -1.38 14.52 0.67
C SER A 145 -1.22 13.53 1.85
N LYS A 146 -2.14 13.60 2.82
CA LYS A 146 -2.19 12.74 4.01
C LYS A 146 -3.62 12.32 4.30
N LEU A 147 -3.77 11.23 5.03
CA LEU A 147 -5.05 10.71 5.51
C LEU A 147 -5.01 10.71 7.04
N SER A 148 -5.90 11.46 7.69
CA SER A 148 -6.03 11.45 9.15
C SER A 148 -6.91 10.28 9.61
N LYS A 149 -6.91 9.98 10.91
CA LYS A 149 -7.81 8.97 11.49
C LYS A 149 -9.29 9.33 11.29
N ASP A 150 -9.63 10.62 11.35
CA ASP A 150 -11.01 11.07 11.12
C ASP A 150 -11.41 10.90 9.65
N ASP A 151 -10.47 11.15 8.73
CA ASP A 151 -10.69 10.87 7.31
C ASP A 151 -10.90 9.38 7.06
N GLU A 152 -10.09 8.51 7.69
CA GLU A 152 -10.25 7.06 7.61
C GLU A 152 -11.64 6.61 8.09
N ASN A 153 -12.10 7.13 9.23
CA ASN A 153 -13.44 6.81 9.74
C ASN A 153 -14.54 7.28 8.77
N LYS A 154 -14.43 8.48 8.22
CA LYS A 154 -15.42 8.98 7.25
C LYS A 154 -15.39 8.19 5.94
N VAL A 155 -14.23 7.77 5.46
CA VAL A 155 -14.11 6.85 4.31
C VAL A 155 -14.77 5.51 4.64
N PHE A 156 -14.59 4.98 5.85
CA PHE A 156 -15.26 3.75 6.31
C PHE A 156 -16.78 3.90 6.25
N ASP A 157 -17.30 4.99 6.80
CA ASP A 157 -18.74 5.23 6.87
C ASP A 157 -19.38 5.38 5.49
N LEU A 158 -18.71 6.09 4.58
CA LEU A 158 -19.20 6.32 3.23
C LEU A 158 -19.13 5.07 2.34
N LEU A 159 -18.04 4.31 2.42
CA LEU A 159 -17.76 3.23 1.47
C LEU A 159 -18.01 1.82 2.01
N VAL A 160 -18.15 1.63 3.33
CA VAL A 160 -18.05 0.29 3.94
C VAL A 160 -19.17 0.00 4.93
N ASN A 161 -19.58 0.97 5.73
CA ASN A 161 -20.48 0.75 6.87
C ASN A 161 -21.92 0.35 6.47
N ASN A 162 -22.34 0.63 5.23
CA ASN A 162 -23.74 0.42 4.81
C ASN A 162 -24.05 -0.94 4.16
N ASN A 163 -23.09 -1.88 4.03
CA ASN A 163 -23.24 -3.15 3.28
C ASN A 163 -23.74 -3.02 1.81
N SER A 164 -23.92 -1.79 1.33
CA SER A 164 -24.45 -1.44 0.00
C SER A 164 -23.35 -1.00 -0.98
N ALA A 165 -22.08 -1.19 -0.61
CA ALA A 165 -20.96 -0.77 -1.42
C ALA A 165 -21.00 -1.50 -2.77
N ASP A 166 -20.98 -0.73 -3.86
CA ASP A 166 -20.96 -1.24 -5.22
C ASP A 166 -19.55 -1.19 -5.82
N ALA A 167 -19.41 -1.61 -7.07
CA ALA A 167 -18.13 -1.66 -7.75
C ALA A 167 -17.41 -0.29 -7.84
N ILE A 168 -18.16 0.81 -7.88
CA ILE A 168 -17.59 2.17 -7.93
C ILE A 168 -17.01 2.55 -6.56
N ASP A 169 -17.70 2.18 -5.47
CA ASP A 169 -17.21 2.38 -4.10
C ASP A 169 -15.91 1.59 -3.87
N ILE A 170 -15.85 0.35 -4.34
CA ILE A 170 -14.63 -0.48 -4.29
C ILE A 170 -13.50 0.17 -5.09
N ALA A 171 -13.78 0.67 -6.30
CA ALA A 171 -12.79 1.35 -7.12
C ALA A 171 -12.29 2.66 -6.49
N MET A 172 -13.16 3.43 -5.84
CA MET A 172 -12.80 4.62 -5.07
C MET A 172 -11.87 4.27 -3.91
N TYR A 173 -12.20 3.25 -3.14
CA TYR A 173 -11.35 2.78 -2.05
C TYR A 173 -9.98 2.33 -2.56
N ASP A 174 -9.93 1.54 -3.64
CA ASP A 174 -8.66 1.11 -4.25
C ASP A 174 -7.81 2.31 -4.69
N LYS A 175 -8.40 3.34 -5.31
CA LYS A 175 -7.69 4.58 -5.67
C LYS A 175 -7.14 5.32 -4.45
N LEU A 176 -7.96 5.54 -3.43
CA LEU A 176 -7.54 6.21 -2.19
C LEU A 176 -6.44 5.41 -1.48
N SER A 177 -6.62 4.11 -1.35
CA SER A 177 -5.66 3.20 -0.73
C SER A 177 -4.32 3.24 -1.45
N ARG A 178 -4.30 3.12 -2.78
CA ARG A 178 -3.05 3.24 -3.57
C ARG A 178 -2.41 4.61 -3.42
N LYS A 179 -3.20 5.69 -3.48
CA LYS A 179 -2.71 7.06 -3.30
C LYS A 179 -2.02 7.21 -1.95
N PHE A 180 -2.71 6.92 -0.86
CA PHE A 180 -2.16 7.14 0.49
C PHE A 180 -1.08 6.15 0.86
N THR A 181 -1.12 4.93 0.31
CA THR A 181 -0.01 3.98 0.43
C THR A 181 1.24 4.50 -0.28
N ALA A 182 1.09 5.01 -1.51
CA ALA A 182 2.19 5.65 -2.24
C ALA A 182 2.72 6.88 -1.49
N PHE A 183 1.86 7.75 -0.95
CA PHE A 183 2.30 8.86 -0.10
C PHE A 183 3.02 8.38 1.16
N LYS A 184 2.50 7.35 1.83
CA LYS A 184 3.12 6.78 3.03
C LYS A 184 4.54 6.30 2.74
N TYR A 185 4.77 5.60 1.62
CA TYR A 185 6.10 5.11 1.26
C TYR A 185 7.01 6.18 0.68
N ASN A 186 6.49 7.11 -0.13
CA ASN A 186 7.29 8.18 -0.74
C ASN A 186 7.72 9.27 0.26
N ASN A 187 6.95 9.47 1.33
CA ASN A 187 7.26 10.47 2.37
C ASN A 187 7.88 9.85 3.62
N MET A 188 8.20 8.55 3.60
CA MET A 188 8.85 7.89 4.73
C MET A 188 10.32 8.26 4.75
N SER A 189 10.83 8.67 5.90
CA SER A 189 12.27 8.79 6.08
C SER A 189 12.95 7.42 6.04
N SER A 190 14.24 7.38 5.69
CA SER A 190 15.06 6.16 5.72
C SER A 190 14.95 5.44 7.08
N VAL A 191 15.00 6.19 8.18
CA VAL A 191 14.84 5.70 9.55
C VAL A 191 13.47 5.04 9.77
N GLU A 192 12.38 5.70 9.39
CA GLU A 192 11.02 5.14 9.56
C GLU A 192 10.81 3.86 8.73
N LEU A 193 11.40 3.80 7.53
CA LEU A 193 11.32 2.63 6.67
C LEU A 193 12.04 1.43 7.32
N ILE A 194 13.25 1.64 7.84
CA ILE A 194 14.01 0.63 8.58
C ILE A 194 13.22 0.17 9.82
N LYS A 195 12.67 1.11 10.60
CA LYS A 195 11.85 0.78 11.77
C LYS A 195 10.65 -0.10 11.39
N ASN A 196 9.94 0.24 10.33
CA ASN A 196 8.79 -0.55 9.85
C ASN A 196 9.18 -1.95 9.39
N ILE A 197 10.34 -2.11 8.76
CA ILE A 197 10.87 -3.43 8.40
C ILE A 197 11.13 -4.25 9.66
N PHE A 198 11.84 -3.68 10.64
CA PHE A 198 12.19 -4.39 11.87
C PHE A 198 11.00 -4.69 12.78
N TYR A 199 9.99 -3.83 12.85
CA TYR A 199 8.74 -4.14 13.57
C TYR A 199 8.01 -5.36 12.98
N ASN A 200 8.16 -5.62 11.68
CA ASN A 200 7.54 -6.75 10.99
C ASN A 200 8.48 -7.96 10.81
N PHE A 201 9.74 -7.85 11.26
CA PHE A 201 10.78 -8.85 11.00
C PHE A 201 10.36 -10.25 11.44
N LEU A 202 9.88 -10.40 12.68
CA LEU A 202 9.49 -11.70 13.24
C LEU A 202 8.38 -12.38 12.44
N ASP A 203 7.42 -11.64 11.90
CA ASP A 203 6.37 -12.24 11.07
C ASP A 203 6.90 -12.62 9.68
N ALA A 204 7.73 -11.75 9.09
CA ALA A 204 8.33 -11.99 7.78
C ALA A 204 9.20 -13.25 7.75
N ILE A 205 10.03 -13.47 8.77
CA ILE A 205 10.94 -14.63 8.81
C ILE A 205 10.21 -15.96 9.04
N LYS A 206 8.97 -15.98 9.56
CA LYS A 206 8.21 -17.23 9.76
C LYS A 206 8.06 -18.02 8.47
N HIS A 207 8.01 -17.34 7.32
CA HIS A 207 7.97 -18.02 6.03
C HIS A 207 9.22 -18.88 5.78
N LEU A 208 10.38 -18.44 6.27
CA LEU A 208 11.66 -19.14 6.11
C LEU A 208 11.91 -20.15 7.22
N THR A 209 11.46 -19.88 8.45
CA THR A 209 11.73 -20.71 9.63
C THR A 209 10.69 -21.81 9.86
N ASN A 210 9.39 -21.53 9.64
CA ASN A 210 8.30 -22.42 10.07
C ASN A 210 7.28 -22.77 8.96
N ASN A 211 7.08 -21.89 7.98
CA ASN A 211 6.03 -22.02 6.96
C ASN A 211 6.59 -22.33 5.56
N ARG A 212 7.74 -23.02 5.48
CA ARG A 212 8.30 -23.45 4.20
C ARG A 212 7.46 -24.56 3.55
N ARG A 213 7.55 -24.63 2.22
CA ARG A 213 6.92 -25.69 1.44
C ARG A 213 7.40 -27.06 1.94
N LYS A 214 6.50 -28.04 1.94
CA LYS A 214 6.78 -29.42 2.38
C LYS A 214 8.07 -29.94 1.71
N ASN A 215 8.93 -30.59 2.49
CA ASN A 215 10.22 -31.15 2.08
C ASN A 215 11.33 -30.12 1.75
N HIS A 216 11.17 -28.84 2.10
CA HIS A 216 12.27 -27.87 2.06
C HIS A 216 12.87 -27.66 3.46
N THR A 217 14.20 -27.58 3.53
CA THR A 217 14.92 -27.24 4.76
C THR A 217 14.53 -25.84 5.22
N VAL A 218 14.24 -25.71 6.51
CA VAL A 218 13.98 -24.42 7.16
C VAL A 218 15.27 -23.61 7.25
N PHE A 219 15.15 -22.29 7.26
CA PHE A 219 16.26 -21.42 7.63
C PHE A 219 16.33 -21.35 9.16
N GLU A 220 17.46 -21.73 9.75
CA GLU A 220 17.67 -21.63 11.20
C GLU A 220 18.32 -20.28 11.53
N ILE A 221 17.81 -19.60 12.56
CA ILE A 221 18.38 -18.35 13.07
C ILE A 221 18.95 -18.67 14.45
N ASN A 222 20.27 -18.82 14.52
CA ASN A 222 21.00 -19.32 15.68
C ASN A 222 21.65 -18.21 16.49
N ASP A 223 22.11 -17.15 15.82
CA ASP A 223 22.77 -16.01 16.46
C ASP A 223 22.54 -14.68 15.73
N GLU A 224 23.24 -13.64 16.21
CA GLU A 224 23.11 -12.27 15.68
C GLU A 224 23.62 -12.13 14.25
N TYR A 225 24.53 -12.99 13.79
CA TYR A 225 25.02 -12.96 12.41
C TYR A 225 23.95 -13.44 11.43
N ASP A 226 23.14 -14.44 11.81
CA ASP A 226 21.99 -14.85 10.98
C ASP A 226 20.94 -13.73 10.87
N VAL A 227 20.72 -12.96 11.95
CA VAL A 227 19.86 -11.77 11.93
C VAL A 227 20.47 -10.69 11.04
N GLN A 228 21.79 -10.52 11.07
CA GLN A 228 22.54 -9.59 10.24
C GLN A 228 22.43 -9.91 8.76
N ASP A 229 22.60 -11.17 8.37
CA ASP A 229 22.49 -11.61 6.97
C ASP A 229 21.07 -11.38 6.42
N LEU A 230 20.04 -11.71 7.21
CA LEU A 230 18.64 -11.48 6.82
C LEU A 230 18.34 -9.98 6.72
N SER A 231 18.83 -9.19 7.67
CA SER A 231 18.66 -7.74 7.68
C SER A 231 19.38 -7.09 6.50
N TYR A 232 20.61 -7.52 6.19
CA TYR A 232 21.37 -7.08 5.02
C TYR A 232 20.58 -7.37 3.75
N LEU A 233 20.09 -8.60 3.55
CA LEU A 233 19.31 -8.97 2.37
C LEU A 233 18.09 -8.05 2.15
N ILE A 234 17.32 -7.80 3.21
CA ILE A 234 16.11 -6.98 3.14
C ILE A 234 16.48 -5.52 2.86
N LEU A 235 17.42 -4.96 3.63
CA LEU A 235 17.76 -3.55 3.54
C LEU A 235 18.56 -3.22 2.28
N ARG A 236 19.44 -4.11 1.80
CA ARG A 236 20.22 -3.92 0.57
C ARG A 236 19.33 -3.82 -0.68
N SER A 237 18.16 -4.46 -0.63
CA SER A 237 17.15 -4.38 -1.69
C SER A 237 16.50 -2.99 -1.80
N ILE A 238 16.66 -2.15 -0.78
CA ILE A 238 16.07 -0.81 -0.68
C ILE A 238 17.17 0.26 -0.74
N PHE A 239 18.24 0.07 0.04
CA PHE A 239 19.37 0.97 0.17
C PHE A 239 20.57 0.43 -0.62
N ILE A 240 20.74 0.90 -1.86
CA ILE A 240 21.80 0.45 -2.76
C ILE A 240 23.22 0.83 -2.31
N ASN A 241 23.34 1.68 -1.29
CA ASN A 241 24.60 2.06 -0.64
C ASN A 241 24.72 1.46 0.77
N LEU A 242 23.92 0.44 1.11
CA LEU A 242 24.07 -0.29 2.36
C LEU A 242 25.43 -1.01 2.38
N GLU A 243 26.24 -0.68 3.36
CA GLU A 243 27.52 -1.30 3.61
C GLU A 243 27.40 -2.31 4.75
N PHE A 244 28.03 -3.46 4.57
CA PHE A 244 28.05 -4.54 5.54
C PHE A 244 29.35 -4.44 6.31
N GLU A 245 29.28 -4.51 7.64
CA GLU A 245 30.45 -4.77 8.45
C GLU A 245 31.57 -3.70 8.26
N ASN A 246 31.19 -2.41 8.28
CA ASN A 246 32.13 -1.33 7.98
C ASN A 246 33.00 -0.98 9.22
N PRO A 247 34.35 -0.96 9.10
CA PRO A 247 35.23 -0.41 10.13
C PRO A 247 35.09 1.11 10.29
N HIS A 248 34.70 1.54 11.49
CA HIS A 248 34.25 2.90 11.77
C HIS A 248 35.35 3.92 12.13
N PHE A 249 36.62 3.63 11.84
CA PHE A 249 37.85 4.25 12.38
C PHE A 249 38.36 3.68 13.72
N LYS A 250 39.68 3.74 13.91
CA LYS A 250 40.39 3.25 15.10
C LYS A 250 40.21 4.18 16.29
N ILE A 251 39.46 3.75 17.30
CA ILE A 251 39.48 4.38 18.63
C ILE A 251 40.32 3.50 19.57
N GLY A 252 41.30 4.08 20.26
CA GLY A 252 42.02 3.40 21.35
C GLY A 252 42.84 2.16 20.96
N GLY A 253 43.07 1.92 19.66
CA GLY A 253 43.79 0.75 19.16
C GLY A 253 42.90 -0.44 18.78
N THR A 254 41.57 -0.33 18.97
CA THR A 254 40.58 -1.34 18.56
C THR A 254 39.79 -0.84 17.35
N ASN A 255 39.57 -1.73 16.37
CA ASN A 255 38.66 -1.47 15.26
C ASN A 255 37.25 -1.89 15.72
N SER A 256 36.43 -0.94 16.17
CA SER A 256 34.98 -1.16 16.28
C SER A 256 34.39 -1.19 14.87
N LYS A 257 33.40 -2.05 14.68
CA LYS A 257 32.85 -2.39 13.38
C LYS A 257 31.34 -2.43 13.52
N VAL A 258 30.66 -1.54 12.82
CA VAL A 258 29.20 -1.49 12.82
C VAL A 258 28.66 -2.59 11.92
N ASP A 259 27.53 -3.20 12.32
CA ASP A 259 26.96 -4.32 11.58
C ASP A 259 26.51 -3.91 10.18
N LEU A 260 25.76 -2.81 10.05
CA LEU A 260 25.35 -2.23 8.78
C LEU A 260 25.40 -0.69 8.81
N MET A 261 25.78 -0.08 7.69
CA MET A 261 25.88 1.38 7.56
C MET A 261 25.24 1.88 6.26
N ILE A 262 24.55 3.03 6.34
CA ILE A 262 24.02 3.76 5.17
C ILE A 262 24.65 5.15 5.20
N GLU A 263 25.84 5.26 4.62
CA GLU A 263 26.72 6.44 4.72
C GLU A 263 26.02 7.74 4.29
N ASN A 264 25.36 7.73 3.14
CA ASN A 264 24.72 8.92 2.56
C ASN A 264 23.54 9.44 3.41
N GLU A 265 22.95 8.58 4.24
CA GLU A 265 21.85 8.93 5.13
C GLU A 265 22.36 9.31 6.53
N GLY A 266 23.62 8.98 6.88
CA GLY A 266 24.15 9.16 8.23
C GLY A 266 23.57 8.16 9.23
N ILE A 267 23.29 6.92 8.79
CA ILE A 267 22.61 5.90 9.59
C ILE A 267 23.52 4.70 9.84
N ASP A 268 23.67 4.36 11.12
CA ASP A 268 24.23 3.09 11.58
C ASP A 268 23.11 2.17 12.07
N ILE A 269 23.28 0.87 11.85
CA ILE A 269 22.36 -0.15 12.34
C ILE A 269 23.15 -1.22 13.08
N GLU A 270 22.81 -1.41 14.35
CA GLU A 270 23.38 -2.43 15.24
C GLU A 270 22.34 -3.53 15.48
N LEU A 271 22.76 -4.78 15.36
CA LEU A 271 21.89 -5.94 15.45
C LEU A 271 22.33 -6.84 16.61
N LYS A 272 21.36 -7.21 17.45
CA LYS A 272 21.59 -8.17 18.54
C LYS A 272 20.56 -9.27 18.49
N MET A 273 20.98 -10.47 18.85
CA MET A 273 20.07 -11.59 19.11
C MET A 273 20.26 -12.11 20.53
N ILE A 274 19.16 -12.18 21.27
CA ILE A 274 19.13 -12.87 22.57
C ILE A 274 18.94 -14.36 22.30
N LYS A 275 19.96 -15.14 22.62
CA LYS A 275 20.03 -16.58 22.31
C LYS A 275 19.38 -17.40 23.42
N ALA A 276 19.04 -18.65 23.11
CA ALA A 276 18.38 -19.55 24.07
C ALA A 276 19.14 -19.73 25.39
N LYS A 277 20.49 -19.67 25.32
CA LYS A 277 21.41 -19.80 26.47
C LYS A 277 21.51 -18.54 27.34
N ASP A 278 21.05 -17.40 26.82
CA ASP A 278 21.15 -16.13 27.52
C ASP A 278 20.08 -16.04 28.61
N LYS A 279 20.43 -15.38 29.71
CA LYS A 279 19.57 -15.32 30.91
C LYS A 279 18.65 -14.10 30.89
N ASP A 280 19.21 -12.95 30.54
CA ASP A 280 18.55 -11.66 30.53
C ASP A 280 19.28 -10.69 29.57
N GLU A 281 18.76 -9.47 29.46
CA GLU A 281 19.24 -8.44 28.55
C GLU A 281 20.52 -7.70 29.02
N LYS A 282 21.04 -7.96 30.23
CA LYS A 282 22.00 -7.05 30.87
C LYS A 282 23.33 -6.94 30.15
N ASP A 283 23.84 -8.05 29.63
CA ASP A 283 25.13 -8.03 28.94
C ASP A 283 25.03 -7.36 27.57
N PHE A 284 23.90 -7.48 26.88
CA PHE A 284 23.60 -6.74 25.66
C PHE A 284 23.54 -5.23 25.92
N ILE A 285 22.89 -4.80 27.02
CA ILE A 285 22.87 -3.39 27.43
C ILE A 285 24.28 -2.84 27.67
N LYS A 286 25.19 -3.64 28.25
CA LYS A 286 26.59 -3.21 28.47
C LYS A 286 27.33 -3.05 27.15
N GLN A 287 27.16 -3.99 26.22
CA GLN A 287 27.77 -3.93 24.89
C GLN A 287 27.29 -2.69 24.13
N LEU A 288 25.97 -2.48 24.05
CA LEU A 288 25.38 -1.32 23.37
C LEU A 288 25.91 0.02 23.90
N LYS A 289 26.13 0.15 25.22
CA LYS A 289 26.71 1.37 25.78
C LYS A 289 28.13 1.64 25.31
N ILE A 290 28.91 0.59 25.05
CA ILE A 290 30.26 0.70 24.47
C ILE A 290 30.13 1.09 23.00
N ASP A 291 29.28 0.38 22.25
CA ASP A 291 29.04 0.61 20.82
C ASP A 291 28.62 2.07 20.57
N PHE A 292 27.76 2.65 21.41
CA PHE A 292 27.32 4.05 21.28
C PHE A 292 28.48 5.05 21.39
N ILE A 293 29.45 4.77 22.28
CA ILE A 293 30.63 5.62 22.45
C ILE A 293 31.56 5.46 21.25
N ASP A 294 31.69 4.24 20.75
CA ASP A 294 32.58 3.93 19.65
C ASP A 294 32.05 4.45 18.31
N TYR A 295 30.73 4.37 18.06
CA TYR A 295 30.10 4.88 16.85
C TYR A 295 30.10 6.40 16.76
N ALA A 296 30.22 7.09 17.90
CA ALA A 296 30.46 8.54 17.91
C ALA A 296 31.86 8.96 17.38
N ALA A 297 32.69 8.06 16.84
CA ALA A 297 33.85 8.42 16.02
C ALA A 297 33.48 8.92 14.62
N TRP A 298 32.33 8.50 14.08
CA TRP A 298 31.87 8.97 12.78
C TRP A 298 31.13 10.30 12.95
N ASN A 299 31.72 11.37 12.45
CA ASN A 299 31.20 12.72 12.68
C ASN A 299 29.88 13.00 11.95
N GLU A 300 29.60 12.24 10.89
CA GLU A 300 28.40 12.36 10.07
C GLU A 300 27.24 11.48 10.56
N LEU A 301 27.43 10.70 11.64
CA LEU A 301 26.38 9.90 12.26
C LEU A 301 25.21 10.80 12.73
N LYS A 302 24.01 10.50 12.24
CA LYS A 302 22.75 11.19 12.61
C LYS A 302 21.81 10.29 13.38
N ASP A 303 21.72 9.02 13.00
CA ASP A 303 20.81 8.05 13.60
C ASP A 303 21.51 6.70 13.80
N LEU A 304 21.41 6.15 15.01
CA LEU A 304 21.82 4.79 15.34
C LEU A 304 20.56 3.98 15.62
N ILE A 305 20.30 2.96 14.80
CA ILE A 305 19.17 2.06 14.94
C ILE A 305 19.65 0.75 15.56
N VAL A 306 19.15 0.43 16.75
CA VAL A 306 19.44 -0.84 17.42
C VAL A 306 18.25 -1.77 17.28
N PHE A 307 18.45 -2.92 16.63
CA PHE A 307 17.44 -3.97 16.55
C PHE A 307 17.85 -5.17 17.39
N VAL A 308 17.00 -5.53 18.35
CA VAL A 308 17.17 -6.67 19.24
C VAL A 308 16.12 -7.72 18.91
N TYR A 309 16.57 -8.87 18.43
CA TYR A 309 15.74 -10.04 18.16
C TYR A 309 15.80 -11.02 19.34
N ASP A 310 14.67 -11.29 19.97
CA ASP A 310 14.53 -12.15 21.14
C ASP A 310 13.45 -13.22 20.94
N PRO A 311 13.70 -14.22 20.06
CA PRO A 311 12.71 -15.25 19.75
C PRO A 311 12.37 -16.17 20.92
N PHE A 312 13.17 -16.11 21.99
CA PHE A 312 13.01 -16.94 23.18
C PHE A 312 12.36 -16.17 24.34
N ASN A 313 11.97 -14.91 24.11
CA ASN A 313 11.34 -14.03 25.09
C ASN A 313 12.09 -13.97 26.43
N LYS A 314 13.42 -13.84 26.36
CA LYS A 314 14.34 -13.79 27.50
C LYS A 314 14.52 -12.39 28.07
N THR A 315 14.14 -11.36 27.33
CA THR A 315 14.13 -9.97 27.80
C THR A 315 13.15 -9.85 28.96
N THR A 316 13.68 -9.64 30.16
CA THR A 316 12.87 -9.59 31.38
C THR A 316 12.21 -8.23 31.58
N ASN A 317 12.87 -7.14 31.16
CA ASN A 317 12.33 -5.80 31.20
C ASN A 317 12.77 -4.95 30.00
N ARG A 318 11.86 -4.76 29.04
CA ARG A 318 12.12 -3.96 27.81
C ARG A 318 12.48 -2.51 28.10
N ASN A 319 12.08 -1.95 29.25
CA ASN A 319 12.45 -0.58 29.62
C ASN A 319 13.96 -0.42 29.83
N ASN A 320 14.70 -1.50 30.11
CA ASN A 320 16.15 -1.44 30.18
C ASN A 320 16.75 -1.06 28.82
N PHE A 321 16.23 -1.63 27.73
CA PHE A 321 16.57 -1.21 26.37
C PHE A 321 16.05 0.20 26.08
N TYR A 322 14.75 0.46 26.24
CA TYR A 322 14.17 1.76 25.89
C TYR A 322 14.73 2.95 26.68
N SER A 323 15.29 2.72 27.88
CA SER A 323 16.01 3.76 28.64
C SER A 323 17.25 4.31 27.92
N LEU A 324 17.75 3.58 26.92
CA LEU A 324 18.87 3.98 26.08
C LEU A 324 18.44 4.79 24.86
N GLU A 325 17.14 4.88 24.54
CA GLU A 325 16.62 5.60 23.36
C GLU A 325 16.75 7.12 23.49
N GLY A 326 16.70 7.84 22.37
CA GLY A 326 16.70 9.30 22.31
C GLY A 326 18.02 9.92 21.87
N GLN A 327 18.05 11.25 21.84
CA GLN A 327 19.21 12.02 21.37
C GLN A 327 20.39 11.88 22.34
N LYS A 328 21.58 11.67 21.80
CA LYS A 328 22.84 11.60 22.53
C LYS A 328 23.84 12.58 21.94
N THR A 329 24.74 13.07 22.78
CA THR A 329 25.90 13.85 22.34
C THR A 329 27.14 13.26 22.98
N ILE A 330 28.03 12.72 22.15
CA ILE A 330 29.28 12.07 22.57
C ILE A 330 30.39 12.61 21.67
N ARG A 331 31.50 13.08 22.25
CA ARG A 331 32.67 13.61 21.50
C ARG A 331 32.32 14.68 20.44
N ASN A 332 31.32 15.53 20.73
CA ASN A 332 30.77 16.56 19.85
C ASN A 332 29.95 16.05 18.65
N VAL A 333 29.68 14.75 18.57
CA VAL A 333 28.74 14.16 17.62
C VAL A 333 27.39 14.01 18.30
N THR A 334 26.34 14.57 17.68
CA THR A 334 24.97 14.49 18.16
C THR A 334 24.14 13.62 17.21
N TYR A 335 23.59 12.52 17.73
CA TYR A 335 22.81 11.56 16.95
C TYR A 335 21.63 11.02 17.78
N ASN A 336 20.60 10.50 17.11
CA ASN A 336 19.46 9.88 17.76
C ASN A 336 19.65 8.38 17.84
N VAL A 337 19.38 7.79 19.00
CA VAL A 337 19.31 6.34 19.16
C VAL A 337 17.86 5.89 19.08
N HIS A 338 17.58 4.93 18.20
CA HIS A 338 16.27 4.28 18.03
C HIS A 338 16.39 2.82 18.44
N ILE A 339 15.47 2.32 19.26
CA ILE A 339 15.56 0.97 19.80
C ILE A 339 14.32 0.17 19.46
N ILE A 340 14.53 -1.00 18.88
CA ILE A 340 13.47 -1.92 18.46
C ILE A 340 13.76 -3.28 19.07
N VAL A 341 12.80 -3.78 19.84
CA VAL A 341 12.89 -5.12 20.46
C VAL A 341 11.76 -5.97 19.89
N SER A 342 12.10 -7.08 19.24
CA SER A 342 11.17 -8.01 18.59
C SER A 342 11.22 -9.37 19.29
N ASN A 343 10.09 -9.80 19.86
CA ASN A 343 9.95 -11.03 20.64
C ASN A 343 8.95 -11.97 20.00
#